data_AF-A0A7Y2ISR3-F1
#
_entry.id   AF-A0A7Y2ISR3-F1
#
_cell.length_a   1.000
_cell.length_b   1.000
_cell.length_c   1.000
_cell.angle_alpha   90.00
_cell.angle_beta   90.00
_cell.angle_gamma   90.00
#
_symmetry.space_group_name_H-M   'P 1'
#
loop_
_entity.id
_entity.type
_entity.pdbx_description
1 polymer ?
#
loop_
_entity_poly.entity_id
_entity_poly.type
_entity_poly.pdbx_seq_one_letter_code
_entity_poly.pdbx_strand_id
1 'polypeptide(L)' 'CRHLLADLAEGSIDDEGCLTCPWHGAKYDTSTGRMVKGPQGIFAKIPGLGTAFKALTLVLPLGRGKVTERDGTLYAE' A
#
# COMPACT_ATOMS: atom_id res chain seq x y z
N CYS A 1 -5.85 1.81 -4.02
CA CYS A 1 -5.22 2.51 -2.86
C CYS A 1 -6.28 2.84 -1.80
N ARG A 2 -6.05 2.64 -0.49
CA ARG A 2 -7.05 2.95 0.56
C ARG A 2 -7.31 4.46 0.77
N HIS A 3 -6.52 5.34 0.17
CA HIS A 3 -6.75 6.79 0.22
C HIS A 3 -7.85 7.24 -0.74
N LEU A 4 -7.55 7.30 -2.04
CA LEU A 4 -8.48 7.75 -3.09
C LEU A 4 -8.55 6.72 -4.24
N LEU A 5 -8.46 5.44 -3.90
CA LEU A 5 -8.70 4.30 -4.81
C LEU A 5 -7.81 4.19 -6.05
N ALA A 6 -6.73 4.99 -6.16
CA ALA A 6 -5.68 4.83 -7.18
C ALA A 6 -5.32 3.37 -7.44
N ASP A 7 -5.17 2.98 -8.70
CA ASP A 7 -4.63 1.67 -9.05
C ASP A 7 -3.20 1.56 -8.49
N LEU A 8 -2.95 0.52 -7.70
CA LEU A 8 -1.64 0.30 -7.10
C LEU A 8 -0.70 -0.46 -8.03
N ALA A 9 -1.20 -1.05 -9.11
CA ALA A 9 -0.37 -1.68 -10.14
C ALA A 9 0.50 -0.66 -10.88
N GLU A 10 0.07 0.61 -10.95
CA GLU A 10 0.85 1.74 -11.48
C GLU A 10 1.90 2.28 -10.48
N GLY A 11 1.95 1.71 -9.27
CA GLY A 11 2.90 2.09 -8.24
C GLY A 11 4.28 1.42 -8.40
N SER A 12 5.07 1.49 -7.34
CA SER A 12 6.36 0.81 -7.25
C SER A 12 6.57 0.21 -5.87
N ILE A 13 7.38 -0.85 -5.78
CA ILE A 13 7.87 -1.39 -4.50
C ILE A 13 9.25 -0.80 -4.26
N ASP A 14 9.47 -0.24 -3.08
CA ASP A 14 10.77 0.31 -2.68
C ASP A 14 11.69 -0.77 -2.05
N ASP A 15 12.91 -0.36 -1.73
CA ASP A 15 13.95 -1.19 -1.12
C ASP A 15 13.61 -1.70 0.29
N GLU A 16 12.69 -1.02 0.98
CA GLU A 16 12.11 -1.43 2.27
C GLU A 16 10.97 -2.45 2.11
N GLY A 17 10.64 -2.85 0.87
CA GLY A 17 9.54 -3.78 0.58
C GLY A 17 8.17 -3.15 0.71
N CYS A 18 8.05 -1.82 0.60
CA CYS A 18 6.79 -1.11 0.66
C CYS A 18 6.24 -0.75 -0.72
N LEU A 19 4.98 -1.07 -0.96
CA LEU A 19 4.22 -0.64 -2.13
C LEU A 19 3.84 0.84 -2.00
N THR A 20 4.34 1.66 -2.92
CA THR A 20 4.12 3.10 -2.99
C THR A 20 2.99 3.42 -3.98
N CYS A 21 1.97 4.11 -3.50
CA CYS A 21 0.84 4.60 -4.31
C CYS A 21 1.30 5.68 -5.31
N PRO A 22 0.95 5.57 -6.60
CA PRO A 22 1.46 6.47 -7.65
C PRO A 22 0.95 7.90 -7.54
N TRP A 23 -0.27 8.10 -7.00
CA TRP A 23 -0.86 9.44 -6.97
C TRP A 23 -0.33 10.31 -5.83
N HIS A 24 -0.17 9.73 -4.64
CA HIS A 24 0.05 10.50 -3.42
C HIS A 24 1.13 9.89 -2.52
N GLY A 25 1.90 8.90 -2.97
CA GLY A 25 3.04 8.37 -2.21
C GLY A 25 2.70 7.73 -0.86
N ALA A 26 1.45 7.34 -0.62
CA ALA A 26 1.10 6.49 0.53
C ALA A 26 1.82 5.15 0.38
N LYS A 27 2.44 4.65 1.45
CA LYS A 27 3.20 3.40 1.44
C LYS A 27 2.52 2.31 2.24
N TYR A 28 2.53 1.08 1.72
CA TYR A 28 2.00 -0.11 2.37
C TYR A 28 3.09 -1.17 2.48
N ASP A 29 3.26 -1.75 3.67
CA ASP A 29 4.06 -2.96 3.86
C ASP A 29 3.43 -4.09 3.02
N THR A 30 4.20 -4.69 2.11
CA THR A 30 3.71 -5.75 1.21
C THR A 30 3.42 -7.06 1.94
N SER A 31 4.13 -7.33 3.04
CA SER A 31 3.94 -8.54 3.84
C SER A 31 2.62 -8.49 4.63
N THR A 32 2.20 -7.32 5.14
CA THR A 32 1.00 -7.20 5.96
C THR A 32 -0.17 -6.50 5.26
N GLY A 33 0.09 -5.77 4.18
CA GLY A 33 -0.88 -4.91 3.49
C GLY A 33 -1.27 -3.66 4.28
N ARG A 34 -0.50 -3.32 5.33
CA ARG A 34 -0.80 -2.21 6.24
C ARG A 34 -0.07 -0.96 5.77
N MET A 35 -0.73 0.18 5.90
CA MET A 35 -0.13 1.46 5.54
C MET A 35 0.90 1.87 6.60
N VAL A 36 2.15 2.02 6.16
CA VAL A 36 3.26 2.48 7.01
C VAL A 36 3.45 4.00 6.91
N LYS A 37 3.05 4.59 5.77
CA LYS A 37 3.12 6.03 5.50
C LYS A 37 1.83 6.52 4.85
N GLY A 38 1.22 7.56 5.44
CA GLY A 38 0.00 8.21 4.92
C GLY A 38 0.19 8.87 3.55
N PRO A 39 -0.88 9.42 2.93
CA PRO A 39 -0.75 10.21 1.70
C PRO A 39 0.13 11.45 1.90
N GLN A 40 0.89 11.79 0.86
CA GLN A 40 1.91 12.83 0.82
C GLN A 40 1.43 14.07 0.05
N GLY A 41 2.30 15.06 -0.14
CA GLY A 41 1.97 16.31 -0.81
C GLY A 41 1.02 17.17 0.03
N ILE A 42 -0.05 17.69 -0.57
CA ILE A 42 -1.04 18.51 0.14
C ILE A 42 -1.71 17.75 1.30
N PHE A 43 -1.91 16.44 1.14
CA PHE A 43 -2.56 15.59 2.14
C PHE A 43 -1.73 15.40 3.41
N ALA A 44 -0.38 15.47 3.30
CA ALA A 44 0.48 15.43 4.47
C ALA A 44 0.36 16.69 5.35
N LYS A 45 -0.17 17.79 4.81
CA LYS A 45 -0.38 19.04 5.55
C LYS A 45 -1.69 19.06 6.34
N ILE A 46 -2.61 18.11 6.09
CA ILE A 46 -3.90 18.04 6.79
C ILE A 46 -3.67 17.30 8.12
N PRO A 47 -3.84 17.97 9.28
CA PRO A 47 -3.55 17.36 10.58
C PRO A 47 -4.33 16.07 10.81
N GLY A 48 -3.64 15.01 11.21
CA GLY A 48 -4.24 13.71 11.56
C GLY A 48 -4.68 12.84 10.37
N LEU A 49 -4.76 13.36 9.14
CA LEU A 49 -5.23 12.61 7.97
C LEU A 49 -4.38 11.36 7.70
N GLY A 50 -3.05 11.52 7.71
CA GLY A 50 -2.13 10.40 7.52
C GLY A 50 -2.29 9.32 8.59
N THR A 51 -2.42 9.73 9.85
CA THR A 51 -2.65 8.80 10.97
C THR A 51 -3.99 8.08 10.83
N ALA A 52 -5.05 8.76 10.42
CA ALA A 52 -6.37 8.16 10.21
C ALA A 52 -6.34 7.07 9.14
N PHE A 53 -5.69 7.32 7.98
CA PHE A 53 -5.55 6.30 6.94
C PHE A 53 -4.63 5.15 7.35
N LYS A 54 -3.57 5.42 8.14
CA LYS A 54 -2.76 4.35 8.73
C LYS A 54 -3.61 3.48 9.65
N ALA A 55 -4.36 4.08 10.57
CA ALA A 55 -5.23 3.39 11.52
C ALA A 55 -6.31 2.55 10.82
N LEU A 56 -6.90 3.05 9.73
CA LEU A 56 -7.84 2.30 8.90
C LEU A 56 -7.28 0.95 8.46
N THR A 57 -6.01 0.90 8.03
CA THR A 57 -5.39 -0.36 7.58
C THR A 57 -5.01 -1.30 8.72
N LEU A 58 -5.15 -0.89 9.97
CA LEU A 58 -5.02 -1.80 11.10
C LEU A 58 -6.19 -2.80 11.14
N VAL A 59 -7.38 -2.37 10.70
CA VAL A 59 -8.60 -3.19 10.65
C VAL A 59 -8.94 -3.64 9.22
N LEU A 60 -8.57 -2.86 8.21
CA LEU A 60 -8.86 -3.13 6.81
C LEU A 60 -7.60 -2.96 5.93
N PRO A 61 -6.63 -3.89 6.01
CA PRO A 61 -5.44 -3.85 5.18
C PRO A 61 -5.78 -4.02 3.69
N LEU A 62 -4.78 -3.85 2.82
CA LEU A 62 -4.89 -4.29 1.44
C LEU A 62 -5.07 -5.81 1.39
N GLY A 63 -5.87 -6.27 0.41
CA GLY A 63 -5.96 -7.69 0.09
C GLY A 63 -4.58 -8.21 -0.32
N ARG A 64 -4.25 -9.42 0.11
CA ARG A 64 -3.01 -10.11 -0.20
C ARG A 64 -3.36 -11.53 -0.64
N GLY A 65 -2.73 -11.97 -1.72
CA GLY A 65 -2.76 -13.36 -2.16
C GLY A 65 -1.40 -14.00 -1.94
N LYS A 66 -1.37 -15.32 -1.78
CA LYS A 66 -0.11 -16.05 -1.72
C LYS A 66 0.40 -16.21 -3.14
N VAL A 67 1.66 -15.87 -3.40
CA VAL A 67 2.29 -16.14 -4.69
C VAL A 67 3.19 -17.35 -4.56
N THR A 68 3.01 -18.34 -5.43
CA THR A 68 3.91 -19.50 -5.55
C THR A 68 4.50 -19.57 -6.95
N GLU A 69 5.76 -19.97 -7.05
CA GLU A 69 6.42 -20.20 -8.34
C GLU A 69 6.50 -21.71 -8.61
N ARG A 70 6.14 -22.12 -9.83
CA ARG A 70 6.31 -23.49 -10.32
C ARG A 70 6.83 -23.43 -11.75
N ASP A 71 8.01 -23.99 -11.98
CA ASP A 71 8.67 -24.04 -13.30
C ASP A 71 8.71 -22.66 -14.00
N GLY A 72 9.05 -21.60 -13.26
CA GLY A 72 9.12 -20.22 -13.76
C GLY A 72 7.77 -19.51 -13.93
N THR A 73 6.65 -20.16 -13.58
CA THR A 73 5.30 -19.58 -13.64
C THR A 73 4.85 -19.16 -12.24
N LEU A 74 4.39 -17.92 -12.11
CA LEU A 74 3.83 -17.39 -10.86
C LEU A 74 2.32 -17.65 -10.78
N TYR A 75 1.88 -18.21 -9.66
CA TYR A 75 0.48 -18.48 -9.33
C TYR A 75 0.07 -17.64 -8.12
N ALA A 76 -1.01 -16.87 -8.24
CA ALA A 76 -1.63 -16.17 -7.12
C ALA A 76 -2.83 -16.97 -6.61
N GLU A 77 -2.80 -17.35 -5.34
CA GLU A 77 -3.87 -18.03 -4.59
C GLU A 77 -4.63 -17.04 -3.68
#